data_AF-T0ZNH0-F1
#
_entry.id   AF-T0ZNH0-F1
#
_cell.length_a   1.000
_cell.length_b   1.000
_cell.length_c   1.000
_cell.angle_alpha   90.00
_cell.angle_beta   90.00
_cell.angle_gamma   90.00
#
_symmetry.space_group_name_H-M   'P 1'
#
loop_
_entity.id
_entity.type
_entity.pdbx_description
1 polymer ?
#
loop_
_entity_poly.entity_id
_entity_poly.type
_entity_poly.pdbx_seq_one_letter_code
_entity_poly.pdbx_strand_id
1 'polypeptide(L)'
;MDGLAASIELRYARVECLWNLTLAQNPDLRGIALERRHDLVGTFAALERQRLKDNVTTILANHLAQVPQGAMGEMKVIRGEIGKKRGHIALRRLFERAGTAIQRIKPVLLMSPISVAQFLPPGAISFDLLVIDEASQVRPEDALGAIARAGQIVVVG
;
A
#
# COMPACT_ATOMS: atom_id res chain seq x y z
N MET A 1 17.52 9.64 55.02
CA MET A 1 16.78 9.89 53.76
C MET A 1 17.79 10.31 52.73
N ASP A 2 17.80 9.65 51.57
CA ASP A 2 18.72 9.95 50.47
C ASP A 2 18.42 11.34 49.91
N GLY A 3 19.42 12.24 49.94
CA GLY A 3 19.28 13.62 49.48
C GLY A 3 18.90 13.72 48.00
N LEU A 4 19.22 12.70 47.21
CA LEU A 4 18.82 12.62 45.80
C LEU A 4 17.31 12.43 45.66
N ALA A 5 16.70 11.56 46.48
CA ALA A 5 15.27 11.30 46.48
C ALA A 5 14.47 12.55 46.89
N ALA A 6 14.91 13.26 47.93
CA ALA A 6 14.29 14.50 48.37
C ALA A 6 14.35 15.61 47.31
N SER A 7 15.44 15.69 46.55
CA SER A 7 15.60 16.66 45.45
C SER A 7 14.70 16.35 44.25
N ILE A 8 14.46 15.06 43.97
CA ILE A 8 13.52 14.63 42.92
C ILE A 8 12.09 14.97 43.33
N GLU A 9 11.71 14.65 44.57
CA GLU A 9 10.38 14.90 45.10
C GLU A 9 10.04 16.39 45.16
N LEU A 10 10.99 17.24 45.59
CA LEU A 10 10.81 18.69 45.57
C LEU A 10 10.63 19.25 44.16
N ARG A 11 11.39 18.74 43.17
CA ARG A 11 11.25 19.15 41.77
C ARG A 11 9.91 18.74 41.20
N TYR A 12 9.46 17.52 41.48
CA TYR A 12 8.16 17.03 41.06
C TYR A 12 7.04 17.91 41.63
N ALA A 13 7.03 18.14 42.95
CA ALA A 13 6.04 18.96 43.62
C ALA A 13 6.00 20.41 43.09
N ARG A 14 7.18 20.98 42.78
CA ARG A 14 7.26 22.32 42.18
C ARG A 14 6.67 22.36 40.78
N VAL A 15 6.98 21.37 39.93
CA VAL A 15 6.46 21.29 38.56
C VAL A 15 4.95 21.11 38.57
N GLU A 16 4.44 20.23 39.43
CA GLU A 16 2.99 19.99 39.60
C GLU A 16 2.27 21.27 40.07
N CYS A 17 2.83 22.00 41.04
CA CYS A 17 2.30 23.28 41.49
C CYS A 17 2.25 24.32 40.36
N LEU A 18 3.35 24.48 39.62
CA LEU A 18 3.42 25.42 38.48
C LEU A 18 2.41 25.04 37.37
N TRP A 19 2.23 23.75 37.11
CA TRP A 19 1.23 23.25 36.17
C TRP A 19 -0.19 23.60 36.62
N ASN A 20 -0.53 23.35 37.89
CA ASN A 20 -1.84 23.67 38.45
C ASN A 20 -2.13 25.18 38.43
N LEU A 21 -1.14 26.02 38.73
CA LEU A 21 -1.26 27.48 38.62
C LEU A 21 -1.51 27.91 37.17
N THR A 22 -0.80 27.31 36.22
CA THR A 22 -0.95 27.61 34.79
C THR A 22 -2.34 27.22 34.27
N LEU A 23 -2.88 26.08 34.70
CA LEU A 23 -4.25 25.63 34.41
C LEU A 23 -5.34 26.47 35.11
N ALA A 24 -5.02 27.10 36.24
CA ALA A 24 -5.92 28.02 36.92
C ALA A 24 -6.01 29.38 36.20
N GLN A 25 -4.90 29.84 35.63
CA GLN A 25 -4.80 31.13 34.95
C GLN A 25 -5.27 31.08 33.49
N ASN A 26 -5.21 29.91 32.83
CA ASN A 26 -5.60 29.74 31.43
C ASN A 26 -6.71 28.69 31.29
N PRO A 27 -8.00 29.10 31.30
CA PRO A 27 -9.15 28.20 31.20
C PRO A 27 -9.13 27.33 29.94
N ASP A 28 -8.62 27.85 28.82
CA ASP A 28 -8.51 27.14 27.54
C ASP A 28 -7.60 25.91 27.61
N LEU A 29 -6.57 25.94 28.48
CA LEU A 29 -5.67 24.80 28.69
C LEU A 29 -6.38 23.63 29.42
N ARG A 30 -7.46 23.88 30.17
CA ARG A 30 -8.26 22.80 30.77
C ARG A 30 -9.00 21.97 29.72
N GLY A 31 -9.45 22.62 28.64
CA GLY A 31 -10.10 21.92 27.52
C GLY A 31 -9.15 20.94 26.84
N ILE A 32 -7.88 21.32 26.69
CA ILE A 32 -6.83 20.49 26.08
C ILE A 32 -6.51 19.26 26.94
N ALA A 33 -6.51 19.41 28.27
CA ALA A 33 -6.28 18.29 29.20
C ALA A 33 -7.48 17.32 29.29
N LEU A 34 -8.69 17.80 28.98
CA LEU A 34 -9.94 17.02 29.01
C LEU A 34 -10.26 16.33 27.67
N GLU A 35 -9.65 16.76 26.57
CA GLU A 35 -9.70 15.98 25.34
C GLU A 35 -9.00 14.64 25.59
N ARG A 36 -9.79 13.57 25.66
CA ARG A 36 -9.30 12.18 25.73
C ARG A 36 -8.71 11.78 24.39
N ARG A 37 -7.65 12.48 23.95
CA ARG A 37 -6.95 12.23 22.69
C ARG A 37 -6.46 10.79 22.61
N HIS A 38 -6.05 10.22 23.74
CA HIS A 38 -5.71 8.81 23.85
C HIS A 38 -6.90 7.90 23.54
N ASP A 39 -8.09 8.19 24.05
CA ASP A 39 -9.31 7.41 23.75
C ASP A 39 -9.71 7.56 22.28
N LEU A 40 -9.57 8.76 21.70
CA LEU A 40 -9.88 9.02 20.30
C LEU A 40 -8.91 8.31 19.35
N VAL A 41 -7.60 8.34 19.66
CA VAL A 41 -6.58 7.57 18.92
C VAL A 41 -6.84 6.07 19.06
N GLY A 42 -7.19 5.60 20.26
CA GLY A 42 -7.55 4.20 20.49
C GLY A 42 -8.77 3.77 19.68
N THR A 43 -9.82 4.59 19.66
CA THR A 43 -11.04 4.35 18.88
C THR A 43 -10.75 4.35 17.39
N PHE A 44 -9.99 5.34 16.91
CA PHE A 44 -9.57 5.41 15.51
C PHE A 44 -8.79 4.17 15.08
N ALA A 45 -7.77 3.77 15.86
CA ALA A 45 -6.96 2.59 15.56
C ALA A 45 -7.79 1.30 15.56
N ALA A 46 -8.77 1.18 16.47
CA ALA A 46 -9.68 0.05 16.50
C ALA A 46 -10.59 0.00 15.27
N LEU A 47 -11.21 1.13 14.91
CA LEU A 47 -12.06 1.25 13.73
C LEU A 47 -11.29 1.02 12.43
N GLU A 48 -10.06 1.53 12.34
CA GLU A 48 -9.20 1.33 11.16
C GLU A 48 -8.83 -0.14 10.98
N ARG A 49 -8.50 -0.85 12.06
CA ARG A 49 -8.27 -2.31 12.01
C ARG A 49 -9.51 -3.09 11.59
N GLN A 50 -10.70 -2.65 12.01
CA GLN A 50 -11.94 -3.27 11.57
C GLN A 50 -12.18 -3.01 10.09
N ARG A 51 -12.03 -1.77 9.64
CA ARG A 51 -12.18 -1.35 8.25
C ARG A 51 -11.23 -2.09 7.32
N LEU A 52 -9.98 -2.34 7.73
CA LEU A 52 -9.02 -3.13 6.95
C LEU A 52 -9.56 -4.54 6.65
N LYS A 53 -10.25 -5.19 7.60
CA LYS A 53 -10.85 -6.52 7.39
C LYS A 53 -11.99 -6.47 6.38
N ASP A 54 -12.85 -5.46 6.48
CA ASP A 54 -13.98 -5.27 5.57
C ASP A 54 -13.50 -4.95 4.15
N ASN A 55 -12.45 -4.12 4.04
CA ASN A 55 -11.80 -3.78 2.78
C ASN A 55 -11.22 -5.02 2.09
N VAL A 56 -10.48 -5.88 2.81
CA VAL A 56 -9.92 -7.12 2.23
C VAL A 56 -11.03 -8.00 1.65
N THR A 57 -12.13 -8.16 2.39
CA THR A 57 -13.28 -8.97 1.94
C THR A 57 -13.91 -8.38 0.68
N THR A 58 -14.10 -7.06 0.66
CA THR A 58 -14.68 -6.33 -0.47
C THR A 58 -13.78 -6.39 -1.71
N ILE A 59 -12.47 -6.17 -1.55
CA ILE A 59 -11.48 -6.26 -2.62
C ILE A 59 -11.46 -7.67 -3.22
N LEU A 60 -11.47 -8.71 -2.38
CA LEU A 60 -11.49 -10.09 -2.84
C LEU A 60 -12.78 -10.41 -3.62
N ALA A 61 -13.94 -10.01 -3.11
CA ALA A 61 -15.21 -10.24 -3.79
C ALA A 61 -15.25 -9.55 -5.17
N ASN A 62 -14.82 -8.29 -5.24
CA ASN A 62 -14.76 -7.54 -6.49
C ASN A 62 -13.76 -8.14 -7.47
N HIS A 63 -12.59 -8.57 -6.99
CA HIS A 63 -11.60 -9.23 -7.83
C HIS A 63 -12.15 -10.53 -8.41
N LEU A 64 -12.71 -11.42 -7.58
CA LEU A 64 -13.26 -12.70 -8.02
C LEU A 64 -14.41 -12.54 -9.03
N ALA A 65 -15.21 -11.49 -8.90
CA ALA A 65 -16.27 -11.16 -9.86
C ALA A 65 -15.72 -10.77 -11.25
N GLN A 66 -14.50 -10.22 -11.32
CA GLN A 66 -13.85 -9.80 -12.57
C GLN A 66 -13.02 -10.91 -13.23
N VAL A 67 -12.66 -11.96 -12.47
CA VAL A 67 -11.84 -13.07 -12.99
C VAL A 67 -12.61 -13.81 -14.10
N PRO A 68 -12.05 -13.94 -15.32
CA PRO A 68 -12.73 -14.61 -16.41
C PRO A 68 -12.89 -16.12 -16.14
N GLN A 69 -14.12 -16.65 -16.18
CA GLN A 69 -14.38 -18.07 -15.90
C GLN A 69 -14.49 -18.97 -17.15
N GLY A 70 -14.73 -18.37 -18.33
CA GLY A 70 -14.93 -19.09 -19.59
C GLY A 70 -13.67 -19.80 -20.13
N ALA A 71 -13.87 -20.64 -21.15
CA ALA A 71 -12.80 -21.37 -21.84
C ALA A 71 -12.49 -20.83 -23.25
N MET A 72 -13.12 -19.72 -23.65
CA MET A 72 -13.00 -19.12 -24.99
C MET A 72 -12.19 -17.82 -24.96
N GLY A 73 -11.75 -17.36 -26.14
CA GLY A 73 -10.94 -16.15 -26.26
C GLY A 73 -9.57 -16.27 -25.60
N GLU A 74 -9.13 -15.21 -24.93
CA GLU A 74 -7.84 -15.15 -24.22
C GLU A 74 -7.69 -16.27 -23.16
N MET A 75 -8.78 -16.70 -22.53
CA MET A 75 -8.76 -17.80 -21.56
C MET A 75 -8.41 -19.15 -22.18
N LYS A 76 -8.70 -19.36 -23.47
CA LYS A 76 -8.27 -20.57 -24.19
C LYS A 76 -6.75 -20.66 -24.27
N VAL A 77 -6.09 -19.51 -24.51
CA VAL A 77 -4.63 -19.42 -24.56
C VAL A 77 -4.06 -19.74 -23.19
N ILE A 78 -4.58 -19.10 -22.13
CA ILE A 78 -4.10 -19.30 -20.75
C ILE A 78 -4.28 -20.75 -20.30
N ARG A 79 -5.48 -21.33 -20.46
CA ARG A 79 -5.73 -22.72 -20.09
C ARG A 79 -4.88 -23.69 -20.90
N GLY A 80 -4.66 -23.40 -22.18
CA GLY A 80 -3.77 -24.16 -23.05
C GLY A 80 -2.32 -24.14 -22.57
N GLU A 81 -1.81 -22.99 -22.12
CA GLU A 81 -0.45 -22.88 -21.56
C GLU A 81 -0.32 -23.56 -20.18
N ILE A 82 -1.34 -23.47 -19.31
CA ILE A 82 -1.36 -24.14 -18.00
C ILE A 82 -1.33 -25.67 -18.16
N GLY A 83 -1.99 -26.22 -19.18
CA GLY A 83 -2.01 -27.66 -19.43
C GLY A 83 -0.71 -28.24 -20.00
N LYS A 84 0.24 -27.40 -20.42
CA LYS A 84 1.52 -27.85 -20.99
C LYS A 84 2.52 -28.18 -19.87
N LYS A 85 3.33 -29.22 -20.11
CA LYS A 85 4.49 -29.56 -19.25
C LYS A 85 5.81 -28.93 -19.72
N ARG A 86 5.89 -28.55 -21.01
CA ARG A 86 7.08 -27.98 -21.67
C ARG A 86 6.66 -27.25 -22.93
N GLY A 87 7.55 -26.40 -23.46
CA GLY A 87 7.29 -25.67 -24.71
C GLY A 87 6.21 -24.59 -24.56
N HIS A 88 6.22 -23.88 -23.44
CA HIS A 88 5.35 -22.73 -23.23
C HIS A 88 5.69 -21.62 -24.23
N ILE A 89 4.68 -20.86 -24.63
CA ILE A 89 4.94 -19.67 -25.44
C ILE A 89 5.72 -18.63 -24.63
N ALA A 90 6.58 -17.85 -25.32
CA ALA A 90 7.32 -16.78 -24.68
C ALA A 90 6.36 -15.78 -24.01
N LEU A 91 6.75 -15.27 -22.83
CA LEU A 91 5.94 -14.32 -22.04
C LEU A 91 5.44 -13.14 -22.86
N ARG A 92 6.31 -12.58 -23.72
CA ARG A 92 5.92 -11.48 -24.61
C ARG A 92 4.71 -11.82 -25.49
N ARG A 93 4.73 -12.98 -26.15
CA ARG A 93 3.61 -13.47 -26.98
C ARG A 93 2.39 -13.84 -26.13
N LEU A 94 2.60 -14.28 -24.89
CA LEU A 94 1.50 -14.56 -23.96
C LEU A 94 0.75 -13.26 -23.62
N PHE A 95 1.46 -12.18 -23.29
CA PHE A 95 0.85 -10.87 -23.05
C PHE A 95 0.21 -10.26 -24.31
N GLU A 96 0.77 -10.48 -25.51
CA GLU A 96 0.12 -10.07 -26.76
C GLU A 96 -1.22 -10.78 -27.01
N ARG A 97 -1.32 -12.06 -26.64
CA ARG A 97 -2.49 -12.90 -26.95
C ARG A 97 -3.53 -12.96 -25.85
N ALA A 98 -3.15 -12.69 -24.61
CA ALA A 98 -4.00 -12.87 -23.44
C ALA A 98 -3.77 -11.83 -22.33
N GLY A 99 -3.24 -10.65 -22.68
CA GLY A 99 -2.87 -9.61 -21.72
C GLY A 99 -4.03 -9.17 -20.83
N THR A 100 -5.22 -8.98 -21.39
CA THR A 100 -6.41 -8.54 -20.65
C THR A 100 -6.83 -9.57 -19.60
N ALA A 101 -6.89 -10.85 -19.98
CA ALA A 101 -7.26 -11.94 -19.09
C ALA A 101 -6.19 -12.17 -18.02
N ILE A 102 -4.90 -12.07 -18.37
CA ILE A 102 -3.80 -12.13 -17.40
C ILE A 102 -3.93 -11.00 -16.38
N GLN A 103 -4.20 -9.78 -16.81
CA GLN A 103 -4.34 -8.64 -15.90
C GLN A 103 -5.57 -8.77 -14.99
N ARG A 104 -6.69 -9.31 -15.50
CA ARG A 104 -7.86 -9.59 -14.66
C ARG A 104 -7.61 -10.68 -13.62
N ILE A 105 -6.81 -11.70 -13.96
CA ILE A 105 -6.41 -12.77 -13.04
C ILE A 105 -5.37 -12.27 -12.04
N LYS A 106 -4.40 -11.48 -12.50
CA LYS A 106 -3.29 -10.94 -11.72
C LYS A 106 -3.17 -9.44 -11.97
N PRO A 107 -3.94 -8.62 -11.24
CA PRO A 107 -3.97 -7.16 -11.45
C PRO A 107 -2.68 -6.47 -11.02
N VAL A 108 -1.92 -7.08 -10.08
CA VAL A 108 -0.65 -6.55 -9.58
C VAL A 108 0.51 -7.39 -10.13
N LEU A 109 1.38 -6.74 -10.91
CA LEU A 109 2.62 -7.32 -11.42
C LEU A 109 3.83 -6.75 -10.69
N LEU A 110 4.77 -7.62 -10.34
CA LEU A 110 6.06 -7.26 -9.77
C LEU A 110 7.14 -7.66 -10.77
N MET A 111 7.88 -6.70 -11.29
CA MET A 111 8.85 -6.88 -12.36
C MET A 111 9.99 -5.87 -12.22
N SER A 112 11.19 -6.23 -12.69
CA SER A 112 12.26 -5.23 -12.88
C SER A 112 11.94 -4.32 -14.08
N PRO A 113 12.50 -3.10 -14.14
CA PRO A 113 12.29 -2.18 -15.26
C PRO A 113 12.61 -2.81 -16.63
N ILE A 114 13.70 -3.59 -16.69
CA ILE A 114 14.11 -4.33 -17.90
C ILE A 114 13.06 -5.37 -18.30
N SER A 115 12.53 -6.13 -17.34
CA SER A 115 11.50 -7.14 -17.61
C SER A 115 10.21 -6.53 -18.16
N VAL A 116 9.85 -5.32 -17.73
CA VAL A 116 8.69 -4.59 -18.28
C VAL A 116 8.88 -4.33 -19.78
N ALA A 117 10.01 -3.77 -20.18
CA ALA A 117 10.28 -3.48 -21.60
C ALA A 117 10.37 -4.76 -22.47
N GLN A 118 10.94 -5.83 -21.93
CA GLN A 118 11.13 -7.10 -22.64
C GLN A 118 9.81 -7.87 -22.81
N PHE A 119 9.01 -7.98 -21.76
CA PHE A 119 7.85 -8.87 -21.74
C PHE A 119 6.53 -8.19 -22.05
N LEU A 120 6.40 -6.87 -21.83
CA LEU A 120 5.15 -6.15 -22.04
C LEU A 120 5.21 -5.39 -23.37
N PRO A 121 4.49 -5.83 -24.41
CA PRO A 121 4.43 -5.15 -25.70
C PRO A 121 3.64 -3.83 -25.58
N PRO A 122 4.00 -2.77 -26.33
CA PRO A 122 3.23 -1.52 -26.37
C PRO A 122 1.75 -1.77 -26.67
N GLY A 123 0.86 -1.13 -25.90
CA GLY A 123 -0.59 -1.26 -26.07
C GLY A 123 -1.22 -2.58 -25.62
N ALA A 124 -0.45 -3.60 -25.23
CA ALA A 124 -1.00 -4.88 -24.79
C ALA A 124 -1.63 -4.80 -23.39
N ILE A 125 -1.02 -4.05 -22.47
CA ILE A 125 -1.51 -3.82 -21.11
C ILE A 125 -1.14 -2.42 -20.62
N SER A 126 -1.98 -1.88 -19.73
CA SER A 126 -1.87 -0.59 -19.06
C SER A 126 -2.21 -0.73 -17.59
N PHE A 127 -1.58 0.07 -16.72
CA PHE A 127 -1.80 0.04 -15.28
C PHE A 127 -2.33 1.38 -14.80
N ASP A 128 -3.14 1.35 -13.75
CA ASP A 128 -3.61 2.59 -13.11
C ASP A 128 -2.48 3.21 -12.26
N LEU A 129 -1.64 2.36 -11.66
CA LEU A 129 -0.58 2.76 -10.74
C LEU A 129 0.73 1.99 -11.00
N LEU A 130 1.84 2.73 -11.05
CA LEU A 130 3.20 2.22 -10.99
C LEU A 130 3.81 2.63 -9.64
N VAL A 131 4.38 1.66 -8.91
CA VAL A 131 5.18 1.91 -7.71
C VAL A 131 6.62 1.55 -8.02
N ILE A 132 7.52 2.51 -7.88
CA ILE A 132 8.97 2.29 -8.00
C ILE A 132 9.53 2.34 -6.59
N ASP A 133 9.90 1.18 -6.08
CA ASP A 133 10.66 1.04 -4.83
C ASP A 133 12.16 1.17 -5.12
N GLU A 134 12.92 1.70 -4.18
CA GLU A 134 14.35 2.02 -4.35
C GLU A 134 14.64 2.85 -5.61
N ALA A 135 13.84 3.89 -5.86
CA ALA A 135 13.88 4.65 -7.10
C ALA A 135 15.24 5.30 -7.41
N SER A 136 16.08 5.52 -6.39
CA SER A 136 17.45 6.00 -6.54
C SER A 136 18.36 5.04 -7.32
N GLN A 137 18.02 3.75 -7.39
CA GLN A 137 18.74 2.74 -8.15
C GLN A 137 18.19 2.53 -9.56
N VAL A 138 17.05 3.13 -9.89
CA VAL A 138 16.40 2.95 -11.19
C VAL A 138 16.79 4.09 -12.12
N ARG A 139 17.48 3.75 -13.21
CA ARG A 139 17.80 4.74 -14.23
C ARG A 139 16.53 5.18 -14.97
N PRO A 140 16.33 6.49 -15.25
CA PRO A 140 15.12 6.99 -15.90
C PRO A 140 14.81 6.31 -17.24
N GLU A 141 15.83 6.00 -18.04
CA GLU A 141 15.70 5.30 -19.31
C GLU A 141 15.16 3.88 -19.17
N ASP A 142 15.52 3.19 -18.08
CA ASP A 142 15.04 1.85 -17.78
C ASP A 142 13.59 1.89 -17.27
N ALA A 143 13.19 2.95 -16.55
CA ALA A 143 11.82 3.15 -16.05
C ALA A 143 10.83 3.60 -17.13
N LEU A 144 11.30 4.20 -18.23
CA LEU A 144 10.45 4.80 -19.26
C LEU A 144 9.39 3.83 -19.79
N GLY A 145 9.74 2.56 -19.99
CA GLY A 145 8.82 1.54 -20.48
C GLY A 145 7.68 1.20 -19.51
N ALA A 146 7.90 1.35 -18.21
CA ALA A 146 6.88 1.18 -17.18
C ALA A 146 6.04 2.45 -17.02
N ILE A 147 6.68 3.62 -17.02
CA ILE A 147 6.06 4.94 -16.93
C ILE A 147 5.05 5.14 -18.06
N ALA A 148 5.42 4.79 -19.29
CA ALA A 148 4.55 4.94 -20.46
C ALA A 148 3.26 4.09 -20.41
N ARG A 149 3.15 3.14 -19.47
CA ARG A 149 1.99 2.25 -19.32
C ARG A 149 1.16 2.55 -18.09
N ALA A 150 1.56 3.52 -17.26
CA ALA A 150 0.91 3.80 -16.00
C ALA A 150 0.18 5.16 -16.04
N GLY A 151 -1.04 5.21 -15.49
CA GLY A 151 -1.77 6.47 -15.33
C GLY A 151 -1.20 7.34 -14.20
N GLN A 152 -0.71 6.69 -13.14
CA GLN A 152 -0.12 7.35 -11.96
C GLN A 152 1.18 6.66 -11.55
N ILE A 153 2.09 7.42 -10.94
CA ILE A 153 3.41 6.93 -10.54
C ILE A 153 3.66 7.36 -9.09
N VAL A 154 4.08 6.40 -8.27
CA VAL A 154 4.56 6.63 -6.91
C VAL A 154 6.02 6.21 -6.86
N VAL A 155 6.87 7.15 -6.43
CA VAL A 155 8.32 7.00 -6.34
C VAL A 155 8.69 6.94 -4.86
N VAL A 156 9.31 5.83 -4.44
CA VAL A 156 9.77 5.61 -3.07
C VAL A 156 11.30 5.44 -3.14
N GLY A 157 12.04 6.30 -2.45
CA GLY A 157 13.50 6.30 -2.48
C GLY A 157 14.10 7.64 -2.12
#